data_AF-A0A8J2WL63-F1
#
_entry.id   AF-A0A8J2WL63-F1
#
_cell.length_a   1.000
_cell.length_b   1.000
_cell.length_c   1.000
_cell.angle_alpha   90.00
_cell.angle_beta   90.00
_cell.angle_gamma   90.00
#
_symmetry.space_group_name_H-M   'P 1'
#
loop_
_entity.id
_entity.type
_entity.pdbx_description
1 polymer ?
#
loop_
_entity_poly.entity_id
_entity_poly.type
_entity_poly.pdbx_seq_one_letter_code
_entity_poly.pdbx_strand_id
1 'polypeptide(L)'
;MPSLETRLRPLLKAVGYFGADATRARTAHALFRACALQASHPNWAKRAGIDTRAFRPQHSLIFAHVWLVHRAFETEGASTRRERRLLQEAVFDELWEDTQARIRASGVAEISVNKHLTDVQKYSFQAALEYDDASSRDGADRRDALGAAIWRHVHLGARDVEAERCLAVADYLLERLDAGILAGPLGEVDWGAAPLSKG
;
A
#
# COMPACT_ATOMS: atom_id res chain seq x y z
N MET A 1 -13.25 -32.96 -7.44
CA MET A 1 -13.33 -32.59 -8.87
C MET A 1 -12.24 -31.57 -9.16
N PRO A 2 -11.43 -31.71 -10.23
CA PRO A 2 -10.44 -30.70 -10.58
C PRO A 2 -11.14 -29.37 -10.89
N SER A 3 -10.60 -28.25 -10.38
CA SER A 3 -11.15 -26.91 -10.55
C SER A 3 -11.26 -26.53 -12.03
N LEU A 4 -12.16 -25.59 -12.37
CA LEU A 4 -12.30 -25.06 -13.73
C LEU A 4 -10.95 -24.56 -14.31
N GLU A 5 -10.12 -23.95 -13.47
CA GLU A 5 -8.76 -23.53 -13.85
C GLU A 5 -7.86 -24.70 -14.25
N THR A 6 -7.96 -25.84 -13.56
CA THR A 6 -7.15 -27.03 -13.86
C THR A 6 -7.49 -27.59 -15.25
N ARG A 7 -8.77 -27.53 -15.64
CA ARG A 7 -9.26 -28.02 -16.93
C ARG A 7 -8.92 -27.06 -18.08
N LEU A 8 -8.90 -25.75 -17.82
CA LEU A 8 -8.67 -24.73 -18.84
C LEU A 8 -7.21 -24.31 -18.98
N ARG A 9 -6.33 -24.77 -18.08
CA ARG A 9 -4.89 -24.46 -18.07
C ARG A 9 -4.17 -24.56 -19.44
N PRO A 10 -4.33 -25.62 -20.26
CA PRO A 10 -3.67 -25.67 -21.57
C PRO A 10 -4.19 -24.62 -22.55
N LEU A 11 -5.50 -24.33 -22.53
CA LEU A 11 -6.11 -23.27 -23.34
C LEU A 11 -5.59 -21.89 -22.91
N LEU A 12 -5.59 -21.63 -21.60
CA LEU A 12 -5.06 -20.39 -20.99
C LEU A 12 -3.57 -20.19 -21.35
N LYS A 13 -2.76 -21.26 -21.40
CA LYS A 13 -1.36 -21.16 -21.90
C LYS A 13 -1.30 -20.75 -23.37
N ALA A 14 -2.16 -21.31 -24.22
CA ALA A 14 -2.15 -21.03 -25.66
C ALA A 14 -2.58 -19.59 -26.01
N VAL A 15 -3.49 -18.98 -25.24
CA VAL A 15 -3.90 -17.57 -25.43
C VAL A 15 -3.01 -16.55 -24.68
N GLY A 16 -1.87 -16.99 -24.13
CA GLY A 16 -0.94 -16.08 -23.45
C GLY A 16 -1.41 -15.60 -22.08
N TYR A 17 -2.43 -16.21 -21.47
CA TYR A 17 -2.88 -15.90 -20.11
C TYR A 17 -1.77 -16.13 -19.06
N PHE A 18 -0.87 -17.08 -19.33
CA PHE A 18 0.35 -17.31 -18.53
C PHE A 18 1.59 -16.57 -19.07
N GLY A 19 1.42 -15.56 -19.93
CA GLY A 19 2.49 -14.65 -20.27
C GLY A 19 3.02 -13.97 -19.01
N ALA A 20 4.32 -13.68 -18.97
CA ALA A 20 4.97 -13.03 -17.83
C ALA A 20 4.29 -11.69 -17.49
N ASP A 21 3.82 -10.96 -18.51
CA ASP A 21 3.12 -9.69 -18.35
C ASP A 21 1.71 -9.85 -17.77
N ALA A 22 0.91 -10.78 -18.31
CA ALA A 22 -0.43 -11.05 -17.80
C ALA A 22 -0.40 -11.57 -16.35
N THR A 23 0.62 -12.38 -16.01
CA THR A 23 0.81 -12.87 -14.64
C THR A 23 1.18 -11.72 -13.70
N ARG A 24 2.13 -10.87 -14.10
CA ARG A 24 2.55 -9.70 -13.33
C ARG A 24 1.40 -8.73 -13.09
N ALA A 25 0.59 -8.43 -14.11
CA ALA A 25 -0.58 -7.57 -13.97
C ALA A 25 -1.58 -8.12 -12.94
N ARG A 26 -1.90 -9.42 -12.99
CA ARG A 26 -2.78 -10.06 -11.99
C ARG A 26 -2.21 -10.01 -10.58
N THR A 27 -0.91 -10.28 -10.44
CA THR A 27 -0.21 -10.21 -9.15
C THR A 27 -0.23 -8.78 -8.60
N ALA A 28 0.12 -7.79 -9.42
CA ALA A 28 0.10 -6.38 -9.03
C ALA A 28 -1.30 -5.93 -8.60
N HIS A 29 -2.32 -6.29 -9.37
CA HIS A 29 -3.71 -6.04 -9.03
C HIS A 29 -4.09 -6.65 -7.67
N ALA A 30 -3.76 -7.93 -7.44
CA ALA A 30 -4.05 -8.61 -6.18
C ALA A 30 -3.38 -7.92 -4.98
N LEU A 31 -2.09 -7.56 -5.10
CA LEU A 31 -1.33 -6.85 -4.07
C LEU A 31 -1.93 -5.47 -3.79
N PHE A 32 -2.21 -4.69 -4.84
CA PHE A 32 -2.82 -3.37 -4.68
C PHE A 32 -4.20 -3.47 -4.02
N ARG A 33 -5.03 -4.43 -4.43
CA ARG A 33 -6.34 -4.67 -3.81
C ARG A 33 -6.22 -5.04 -2.34
N ALA A 34 -5.23 -5.85 -1.95
CA ALA A 34 -4.96 -6.15 -0.56
C ALA A 34 -4.60 -4.88 0.24
N CYS A 35 -3.75 -4.00 -0.30
CA CYS A 35 -3.44 -2.69 0.31
C CYS A 35 -4.68 -1.82 0.47
N ALA A 36 -5.49 -1.69 -0.59
CA ALA A 36 -6.70 -0.87 -0.59
C ALA A 36 -7.75 -1.36 0.43
N LEU A 37 -7.95 -2.68 0.51
CA LEU A 37 -8.84 -3.29 1.49
C LEU A 37 -8.35 -3.04 2.91
N GLN A 38 -7.07 -3.25 3.18
CA GLN A 38 -6.50 -3.04 4.51
C GLN A 38 -6.57 -1.57 4.94
N ALA A 39 -6.27 -0.64 4.04
CA ALA A 39 -6.39 0.81 4.28
C ALA A 39 -7.86 1.26 4.49
N SER A 40 -8.83 0.51 3.97
CA SER A 40 -10.26 0.79 4.16
C SER A 40 -10.82 0.27 5.49
N HIS A 41 -10.03 -0.47 6.27
CA HIS A 41 -10.52 -1.13 7.47
C HIS A 41 -11.09 -0.11 8.50
N PRO A 42 -12.30 -0.33 9.06
CA PRO A 42 -12.96 0.62 9.97
C PRO A 42 -12.17 1.00 11.23
N ASN A 43 -11.17 0.20 11.63
CA ASN A 43 -10.35 0.50 12.79
C ASN A 43 -9.50 1.76 12.63
N TRP A 44 -9.12 2.16 11.41
CA TRP A 44 -8.40 3.41 11.18
C TRP A 44 -9.20 4.62 11.67
N ALA A 45 -10.48 4.67 11.30
CA ALA A 45 -11.39 5.69 11.80
C ALA A 45 -11.67 5.54 13.30
N LYS A 46 -12.00 4.31 13.75
CA LYS A 46 -12.44 4.08 15.14
C LYS A 46 -11.34 4.24 16.20
N ARG A 47 -10.09 3.92 15.85
CA ARG A 47 -8.99 3.78 16.83
C ARG A 47 -7.89 4.81 16.62
N ALA A 48 -7.56 5.13 15.37
CA ALA A 48 -6.59 6.18 15.06
C ALA A 48 -7.25 7.54 14.77
N GLY A 49 -8.56 7.61 14.58
CA GLY A 49 -9.24 8.88 14.25
C GLY A 49 -8.92 9.39 12.84
N ILE A 50 -8.59 8.49 11.92
CA ILE A 50 -8.30 8.82 10.52
C ILE A 50 -9.60 8.83 9.72
N ASP A 51 -9.92 9.94 9.04
CA ASP A 51 -11.08 10.01 8.16
C ASP A 51 -10.82 9.25 6.85
N THR A 52 -11.09 7.94 6.86
CA THR A 52 -10.93 7.06 5.69
C THR A 52 -11.94 7.32 4.57
N ARG A 53 -12.91 8.22 4.77
CA ARG A 53 -13.84 8.66 3.71
C ARG A 53 -13.31 9.86 2.95
N ALA A 54 -12.45 10.66 3.58
CA ALA A 54 -11.78 11.77 2.91
C ALA A 54 -10.68 11.26 1.97
N PHE A 55 -10.56 11.90 0.80
CA PHE A 55 -9.62 11.50 -0.24
C PHE A 55 -8.17 11.40 0.26
N ARG A 56 -7.66 12.46 0.92
CA ARG A 56 -6.24 12.54 1.30
C ARG A 56 -5.85 11.52 2.37
N PRO A 57 -6.54 11.42 3.53
CA PRO A 57 -6.16 10.42 4.54
C PRO A 57 -6.32 8.99 4.03
N GLN A 58 -7.36 8.70 3.24
CA GLN A 58 -7.52 7.39 2.61
C GLN A 58 -6.37 7.08 1.64
N HIS A 59 -5.99 8.01 0.76
CA HIS A 59 -4.86 7.84 -0.14
C HIS A 59 -3.55 7.61 0.63
N SER A 60 -3.29 8.41 1.68
CA SER A 60 -2.08 8.27 2.49
C SER A 60 -1.98 6.90 3.17
N LEU A 61 -3.10 6.34 3.65
CA LEU A 61 -3.12 4.99 4.19
C LEU A 61 -2.86 3.93 3.12
N ILE A 62 -3.51 4.02 1.95
CA ILE A 62 -3.25 3.08 0.84
C ILE A 62 -1.78 3.13 0.44
N PHE A 63 -1.23 4.34 0.32
CA PHE A 63 0.17 4.55 -0.05
C PHE A 63 1.14 3.97 0.99
N ALA A 64 0.85 4.11 2.29
CA ALA A 64 1.67 3.49 3.35
C ALA A 64 1.69 1.95 3.23
N HIS A 65 0.58 1.32 2.86
CA HIS A 65 0.54 -0.13 2.64
C HIS A 65 1.24 -0.55 1.34
N VAL A 66 1.15 0.24 0.27
CA VAL A 66 1.92 0.03 -0.96
C VAL A 66 3.42 0.16 -0.69
N TRP A 67 3.83 1.14 0.13
CA TRP A 67 5.21 1.28 0.57
C TRP A 67 5.69 0.01 1.32
N LEU A 68 4.91 -0.54 2.24
CA LEU A 68 5.25 -1.81 2.90
C LEU A 68 5.47 -2.96 1.90
N VAL A 69 4.56 -3.12 0.93
CA VAL A 69 4.73 -4.15 -0.13
C VAL A 69 6.00 -3.91 -0.93
N HIS A 70 6.34 -2.65 -1.23
CA HIS A 70 7.56 -2.30 -1.95
C HIS A 70 8.82 -2.61 -1.14
N ARG A 71 8.81 -2.33 0.17
CA ARG A 71 9.90 -2.69 1.09
C ARG A 71 10.06 -4.20 1.19
N ALA A 72 8.96 -4.93 1.33
CA ALA A 72 8.96 -6.40 1.41
C ALA A 72 9.60 -7.05 0.18
N PHE A 73 9.39 -6.50 -1.03
CA PHE A 73 10.11 -7.01 -2.21
C PHE A 73 11.64 -6.92 -2.07
N GLU A 74 12.17 -5.92 -1.39
CA GLU A 74 13.63 -5.77 -1.25
C GLU A 74 14.25 -6.83 -0.32
N THR A 75 13.48 -7.29 0.66
CA THR A 75 13.91 -8.18 1.73
C THR A 75 13.46 -9.63 1.53
N GLU A 76 12.38 -9.86 0.79
CA GLU A 76 11.70 -11.15 0.66
C GLU A 76 11.67 -11.62 -0.80
N GLY A 77 12.08 -12.87 -1.03
CA GLY A 77 11.73 -13.62 -2.24
C GLY A 77 12.86 -13.95 -3.21
N ALA A 78 12.79 -15.19 -3.72
CA ALA A 78 13.66 -15.78 -4.74
C ALA A 78 13.31 -15.29 -6.17
N SER A 79 13.35 -13.96 -6.37
CA SER A 79 13.14 -13.32 -7.67
C SER A 79 14.37 -12.51 -8.07
N THR A 80 14.64 -12.32 -9.36
CA THR A 80 15.71 -11.43 -9.80
C THR A 80 15.37 -9.97 -9.46
N ARG A 81 16.39 -9.11 -9.29
CA ARG A 81 16.19 -7.66 -9.08
C ARG A 81 15.29 -7.02 -10.15
N ARG A 82 15.37 -7.51 -11.40
CA ARG A 82 14.56 -7.04 -12.52
C ARG A 82 13.09 -7.37 -12.33
N GLU A 83 12.76 -8.60 -11.97
CA GLU A 83 11.37 -9.02 -11.75
C GLU A 83 10.71 -8.24 -10.62
N ARG A 84 11.44 -8.01 -9.52
CA ARG A 84 10.96 -7.20 -8.40
C ARG A 84 10.64 -5.77 -8.82
N ARG A 85 11.53 -5.13 -9.57
CA ARG A 85 11.32 -3.78 -10.09
C ARG A 85 10.09 -3.72 -11.00
N LEU A 86 9.95 -4.68 -11.92
CA LEU A 86 8.78 -4.73 -12.81
C LEU A 86 7.47 -4.88 -12.02
N LEU A 87 7.48 -5.64 -10.93
CA LEU A 87 6.30 -5.83 -10.09
C LEU A 87 6.00 -4.57 -9.25
N GLN A 88 7.02 -3.91 -8.70
CA GLN A 88 6.88 -2.60 -8.03
C GLN A 88 6.30 -1.54 -8.98
N GLU A 89 6.79 -1.47 -10.22
CA GLU A 89 6.26 -0.58 -11.27
C GLU A 89 4.78 -0.89 -11.54
N ALA A 90 4.43 -2.17 -11.71
CA ALA A 90 3.04 -2.57 -11.95
C ALA A 90 2.10 -2.30 -10.76
N VAL A 91 2.57 -2.41 -9.51
CA VAL A 91 1.76 -2.05 -8.32
C VAL A 91 1.54 -0.53 -8.25
N PHE A 92 2.53 0.27 -8.65
CA PHE A 92 2.33 1.72 -8.78
C PHE A 92 1.36 2.07 -9.91
N ASP A 93 1.38 1.37 -11.04
CA ASP A 93 0.40 1.60 -12.12
C ASP A 93 -1.03 1.41 -11.60
N GLU A 94 -1.30 0.31 -10.87
CA GLU A 94 -2.61 0.05 -10.24
C GLU A 94 -3.00 1.15 -9.23
N LEU A 95 -2.05 1.60 -8.39
CA LEU A 95 -2.27 2.69 -7.44
C LEU A 95 -2.65 4.00 -8.15
N TRP A 96 -1.94 4.35 -9.24
CA TRP A 96 -2.17 5.61 -9.94
C TRP A 96 -3.44 5.59 -10.77
N GLU A 97 -3.79 4.45 -11.36
CA GLU A 97 -5.08 4.26 -12.01
C GLU A 97 -6.24 4.46 -11.02
N ASP A 98 -6.20 3.80 -9.86
CA ASP A 98 -7.18 3.97 -8.79
C ASP A 98 -7.23 5.42 -8.26
N THR A 99 -6.06 6.04 -8.07
CA THR A 99 -5.97 7.44 -7.62
C THR A 99 -6.60 8.38 -8.64
N GLN A 100 -6.33 8.20 -9.94
CA GLN A 100 -6.92 9.00 -11.00
C GLN A 100 -8.45 8.83 -11.04
N ALA A 101 -8.95 7.60 -10.88
CA ALA A 101 -10.38 7.32 -10.79
C ALA A 101 -11.04 8.03 -9.59
N ARG A 102 -10.40 8.00 -8.41
CA ARG A 102 -10.90 8.70 -7.21
C ARG A 102 -10.85 10.23 -7.34
N ILE A 103 -9.84 10.78 -8.01
CA ILE A 103 -9.77 12.21 -8.34
C ILE A 103 -10.96 12.61 -9.21
N ARG A 104 -11.22 11.87 -10.29
CA ARG A 104 -12.40 12.11 -11.16
C ARG A 104 -13.71 12.01 -10.38
N ALA A 105 -13.85 10.98 -9.54
CA ALA A 105 -15.03 10.79 -8.69
C ALA A 105 -15.26 11.93 -7.67
N SER A 106 -14.22 12.71 -7.36
CA SER A 106 -14.31 13.90 -6.50
C SER A 106 -14.90 15.13 -7.23
N GLY A 107 -15.21 15.02 -8.53
CA GLY A 107 -15.90 16.05 -9.31
C GLY A 107 -15.01 17.17 -9.83
N VAL A 108 -13.69 16.98 -9.85
CA VAL A 108 -12.76 17.95 -10.46
C VAL A 108 -12.91 17.96 -11.99
N ALA A 109 -12.59 19.07 -12.63
CA ALA A 109 -12.63 19.17 -14.10
C ALA A 109 -11.62 18.22 -14.74
N GLU A 110 -12.00 17.51 -15.83
CA GLU A 110 -11.14 16.49 -16.47
C GLU A 110 -9.76 17.05 -16.86
N ILE A 111 -9.69 18.29 -17.35
CA ILE A 111 -8.44 18.98 -17.71
C ILE A 111 -7.46 19.15 -16.52
N SER A 112 -7.98 19.12 -15.29
CA SER A 112 -7.20 19.28 -14.05
C SER A 112 -6.80 17.95 -13.40
N VAL A 113 -7.35 16.82 -13.85
CA VAL A 113 -7.13 15.50 -13.24
C VAL A 113 -5.64 15.15 -13.20
N ASN A 114 -4.91 15.35 -14.30
CA ASN A 114 -3.48 15.04 -14.35
C ASN A 114 -2.65 15.95 -13.43
N LYS A 115 -3.04 17.24 -13.30
CA LYS A 115 -2.40 18.16 -12.35
C LYS A 115 -2.58 17.65 -10.91
N HIS A 116 -3.82 17.30 -10.54
CA HIS A 116 -4.10 16.74 -9.23
C HIS A 116 -3.37 15.43 -8.98
N LEU A 117 -3.30 14.53 -9.97
CA LEU A 117 -2.54 13.30 -9.87
C LEU A 117 -1.05 13.57 -9.62
N THR A 118 -0.46 14.52 -10.35
CA THR A 118 0.93 14.93 -10.13
C THR A 118 1.15 15.49 -8.71
N ASP A 119 0.22 16.29 -8.20
CA ASP A 119 0.31 16.82 -6.84
C ASP A 119 0.17 15.71 -5.78
N VAL A 120 -0.67 14.72 -6.05
CA VAL A 120 -0.80 13.53 -5.21
C VAL A 120 0.48 12.70 -5.18
N GLN A 121 1.06 12.41 -6.34
CA GLN A 121 2.32 11.69 -6.45
C GLN A 121 3.44 12.39 -5.68
N LYS A 122 3.54 13.72 -5.75
CA LYS A 122 4.57 14.49 -5.02
C LYS A 122 4.51 14.26 -3.51
N TYR A 123 3.34 14.43 -2.89
CA TYR A 123 3.26 14.25 -1.43
C TYR A 123 3.39 12.78 -1.03
N SER A 124 2.96 11.85 -1.88
CA SER A 124 3.13 10.42 -1.62
C SER A 124 4.61 10.02 -1.64
N PHE A 125 5.38 10.43 -2.65
CA PHE A 125 6.83 10.18 -2.66
C PHE A 125 7.57 10.90 -1.53
N GLN A 126 7.12 12.09 -1.13
CA GLN A 126 7.65 12.73 0.08
C GLN A 126 7.41 11.89 1.34
N ALA A 127 6.22 11.28 1.47
CA ALA A 127 5.94 10.37 2.57
C ALA A 127 6.83 9.12 2.53
N ALA A 128 7.06 8.53 1.35
CA ALA A 128 7.98 7.39 1.20
C ALA A 128 9.39 7.71 1.67
N LEU A 129 9.94 8.89 1.32
CA LEU A 129 11.28 9.30 1.78
C LEU A 129 11.36 9.37 3.30
N GLU A 130 10.33 9.88 3.96
CA GLU A 130 10.27 9.96 5.42
C GLU A 130 10.05 8.59 6.07
N TYR A 131 9.29 7.70 5.43
CA TYR A 131 9.13 6.32 5.90
C TYR A 131 10.44 5.53 5.76
N ASP A 132 11.17 5.72 4.66
CA ASP A 132 12.47 5.11 4.43
C ASP A 132 13.49 5.60 5.47
N ASP A 133 13.60 6.92 5.67
CA ASP A 133 14.44 7.52 6.72
C ASP A 133 14.09 6.98 8.10
N ALA A 134 12.80 6.97 8.45
CA ALA A 134 12.34 6.43 9.72
C ALA A 134 12.70 4.95 9.88
N SER A 135 12.49 4.14 8.83
CA SER A 135 12.75 2.69 8.86
C SER A 135 14.23 2.33 8.97
N SER A 136 15.13 3.25 8.62
CA SER A 136 16.58 3.08 8.70
C SER A 136 17.16 3.37 10.10
N ARG A 137 16.35 3.92 11.01
CA ARG A 137 16.70 4.21 12.41
C ARG A 137 16.41 3.00 13.30
N ASP A 138 16.88 3.07 14.54
CA ASP A 138 16.72 2.02 15.56
C ASP A 138 15.91 2.46 16.78
N GLY A 139 15.30 1.49 17.47
CA GLY A 139 14.66 1.67 18.77
C GLY A 139 13.54 2.72 18.80
N ALA A 140 13.54 3.55 19.85
CA ALA A 140 12.51 4.59 20.03
C ALA A 140 12.56 5.68 18.93
N ASP A 141 13.76 6.00 18.40
CA ASP A 141 13.90 7.01 17.35
C ASP A 141 13.23 6.58 16.04
N ARG A 142 13.33 5.28 15.68
CA ARG A 142 12.60 4.66 14.57
C ARG A 142 11.09 4.89 14.68
N ARG A 143 10.55 4.59 15.86
CA ARG A 143 9.12 4.70 16.18
C ARG A 143 8.64 6.15 16.14
N ASP A 144 9.37 7.06 16.77
CA ASP A 144 9.01 8.47 16.86
C ASP A 144 9.12 9.17 15.50
N ALA A 145 10.17 8.87 14.73
CA ALA A 145 10.34 9.39 13.37
C ALA A 145 9.18 8.95 12.45
N LEU A 146 8.79 7.68 12.50
CA LEU A 146 7.66 7.18 11.71
C LEU A 146 6.34 7.79 12.21
N GLY A 147 6.13 7.89 13.53
CA GLY A 147 4.97 8.56 14.11
C GLY A 147 4.83 10.02 13.65
N ALA A 148 5.94 10.75 13.57
CA ALA A 148 5.95 12.11 13.03
C ALA A 148 5.62 12.17 11.54
N ALA A 149 6.09 11.21 10.74
CA ALA A 149 5.72 11.09 9.32
C ALA A 149 4.22 10.77 9.16
N ILE A 150 3.67 9.89 9.98
CA ILE A 150 2.23 9.58 10.01
C ILE A 150 1.40 10.82 10.39
N TRP A 151 1.84 11.60 11.37
CA TRP A 151 1.18 12.86 11.71
C TRP A 151 1.13 13.81 10.50
N ARG A 152 2.25 13.99 9.79
CA ARG A 152 2.33 14.88 8.62
C ARG A 152 1.48 14.40 7.44
N HIS A 153 1.56 13.10 7.12
CA HIS A 153 1.05 12.58 5.84
C HIS A 153 -0.31 11.90 5.94
N VAL A 154 -0.59 11.21 7.05
CA VAL A 154 -1.87 10.50 7.25
C VAL A 154 -2.86 11.38 7.99
N HIS A 155 -2.42 12.04 9.06
CA HIS A 155 -3.25 13.00 9.81
C HIS A 155 -3.19 14.42 9.26
N LEU A 156 -2.46 14.64 8.17
CA LEU A 156 -2.38 15.93 7.46
C LEU A 156 -1.92 17.11 8.34
N GLY A 157 -1.11 16.84 9.37
CA GLY A 157 -0.64 17.86 10.31
C GLY A 157 -1.73 18.43 11.21
N ALA A 158 -2.82 17.70 11.44
CA ALA A 158 -3.90 18.11 12.32
C ALA A 158 -3.40 18.40 13.74
N ARG A 159 -3.87 19.51 14.33
CA ARG A 159 -3.38 20.02 15.63
C ARG A 159 -3.94 19.27 16.84
N ASP A 160 -5.06 18.59 16.64
CA ASP A 160 -5.88 17.92 17.65
C ASP A 160 -5.70 16.39 17.65
N VAL A 161 -4.67 15.90 16.96
CA VAL A 161 -4.33 14.48 16.96
C VAL A 161 -3.36 14.17 18.09
N GLU A 162 -3.81 13.33 19.01
CA GLU A 162 -2.96 12.78 20.08
C GLU A 162 -1.77 12.00 19.51
N ALA A 163 -0.57 12.26 20.05
CA ALA A 163 0.66 11.60 19.59
C ALA A 163 0.54 10.07 19.61
N GLU A 164 -0.12 9.51 20.62
CA GLU A 164 -0.32 8.06 20.74
C GLU A 164 -1.12 7.44 19.60
N ARG A 165 -1.98 8.21 18.92
CA ARG A 165 -2.68 7.71 17.72
C ARG A 165 -1.73 7.58 16.54
N CYS A 166 -0.85 8.55 16.35
CA CYS A 166 0.19 8.50 15.32
C CYS A 166 1.17 7.35 15.59
N LEU A 167 1.56 7.20 16.86
CA LEU A 167 2.49 6.16 17.28
C LEU A 167 1.88 4.75 17.17
N ALA A 168 0.59 4.57 17.47
CA ALA A 168 -0.08 3.29 17.26
C ALA A 168 -0.12 2.87 15.79
N VAL A 169 -0.30 3.82 14.86
CA VAL A 169 -0.22 3.55 13.42
C VAL A 169 1.22 3.22 13.02
N ALA A 170 2.21 3.94 13.56
CA ALA A 170 3.62 3.64 13.33
C ALA A 170 3.99 2.23 13.82
N ASP A 171 3.57 1.85 15.03
CA ASP A 171 3.79 0.52 15.61
C ASP A 171 3.23 -0.57 14.69
N TYR A 172 2.01 -0.40 14.19
CA TYR A 172 1.44 -1.32 13.21
C TYR A 172 2.30 -1.43 11.94
N LEU A 173 2.72 -0.30 11.36
CA LEU A 173 3.52 -0.33 10.12
C LEU A 173 4.88 -0.98 10.34
N LEU A 174 5.55 -0.70 11.47
CA LEU A 174 6.83 -1.32 11.82
C LEU A 174 6.67 -2.82 12.07
N GLU A 175 5.63 -3.23 12.80
CA GLU A 175 5.33 -4.64 13.03
C GLU A 175 5.11 -5.38 11.70
N ARG A 176 4.37 -4.78 10.76
CA ARG A 176 4.17 -5.35 9.43
C ARG A 176 5.46 -5.39 8.61
N LEU A 177 6.26 -4.33 8.66
CA LEU A 177 7.55 -4.29 7.97
C LEU A 177 8.49 -5.41 8.46
N ASP A 178 8.51 -5.68 9.76
CA ASP A 178 9.40 -6.65 10.38
C ASP A 178 8.87 -8.10 10.29
N ALA A 179 7.56 -8.29 10.12
CA ALA A 179 6.91 -9.62 10.11
C ALA A 179 7.03 -10.41 8.80
N GLY A 180 7.44 -9.78 7.69
CA GLY A 180 7.58 -10.44 6.40
C GLY A 180 6.25 -10.67 5.66
N ILE A 181 5.58 -9.58 5.27
CA ILE A 181 4.20 -9.59 4.76
C ILE A 181 4.00 -10.32 3.42
N LEU A 182 5.07 -10.67 2.69
CA LEU A 182 5.04 -11.39 1.42
C LEU A 182 5.64 -12.80 1.53
N ALA A 183 5.79 -13.35 2.74
CA ALA A 183 6.30 -14.70 2.96
C ALA A 183 5.40 -15.82 2.39
N GLY A 184 4.14 -15.51 2.05
CA GLY A 184 3.15 -16.41 1.49
C GLY A 184 3.22 -16.59 -0.05
N PRO A 185 2.15 -17.10 -0.68
CA PRO A 185 2.03 -17.19 -2.13
C PRO A 185 2.18 -15.84 -2.84
N LEU A 186 2.74 -15.85 -4.06
CA LEU A 186 2.91 -14.64 -4.85
C LEU A 186 1.56 -13.97 -5.13
N GLY A 187 1.42 -12.70 -4.74
CA GLY A 187 0.19 -11.92 -4.92
C GLY A 187 -0.70 -11.86 -3.69
N GLU A 188 -0.33 -12.54 -2.61
CA GLU A 188 -0.99 -12.45 -1.31
C GLU A 188 -0.17 -11.57 -0.36
N VAL A 189 -0.86 -10.85 0.53
CA VAL A 189 -0.23 -10.05 1.58
C VAL A 189 -0.79 -10.49 2.92
N ASP A 190 0.09 -10.92 3.83
CA ASP A 190 -0.30 -11.27 5.19
C ASP A 190 -0.29 -10.02 6.09
N TRP A 191 -1.43 -9.33 6.13
CA TRP A 191 -1.61 -8.20 7.03
C TRP A 191 -1.74 -8.61 8.50
N GLY A 192 -1.78 -9.91 8.82
CA GLY A 192 -2.02 -10.42 10.16
C GLY A 192 -3.41 -10.05 10.68
N ALA A 193 -3.49 -9.68 11.95
CA ALA A 193 -4.74 -9.27 12.58
C ALA A 193 -5.24 -7.94 12.01
N ALA A 194 -6.53 -7.64 12.26
CA ALA A 194 -7.10 -6.34 11.90
C ALA A 194 -6.24 -5.18 12.45
N PRO A 195 -6.08 -4.09 11.70
CA PRO A 195 -5.17 -3.02 12.08
C PRO A 195 -5.61 -2.43 13.41
N LEU A 196 -4.64 -2.20 14.31
CA LEU A 196 -4.88 -1.68 15.65
C LEU A 196 -5.85 -2.53 16.50
N SER A 197 -6.02 -3.81 16.18
CA SER A 197 -6.72 -4.74 17.08
C SER A 197 -5.94 -4.82 18.39
N LYS A 198 -6.66 -4.85 19.52
CA LYS A 198 -5.98 -5.17 20.78
C LYS A 198 -5.61 -6.65 20.68
N GLY A 199 -4.33 -6.97 20.88
CA GLY A 199 -3.95 -8.32 21.31
C GLY A 199 -4.66 -8.70 22.61
#